data_AF-A0A271LHQ2-F1
#
_entry.id   AF-A0A271LHQ2-F1
#
_cell.length_a   1.000
_cell.length_b   1.000
_cell.length_c   1.000
_cell.angle_alpha   90.00
_cell.angle_beta   90.00
_cell.angle_gamma   90.00
#
_symmetry.space_group_name_H-M   'P 1'
#
loop_
_entity.id
_entity.type
_entity.pdbx_description
1 polymer ?
#
loop_
_entity_poly.entity_id
_entity_poly.type
_entity_poly.pdbx_seq_one_letter_code
_entity_poly.pdbx_strand_id
1 'polypeptide(L)'
;MDGKCFDCLVDTNAYTSEQAGIMVSALAGRVKQAAVISSAAVYADGAATPAREIDAIGGGSAWAEYGRGKVEVEEISTAGFHVCAAFCPPYICGPNNDLDRESWFFRRIWHGRPVLVPGSGSALYQFLHEDDLGTAITTWLARPRTRQRRPSPPTISPILNW
;
A
#
# COMPACT_ATOMS: atom_id res chain seq x y z
N MET A 1 15.68 15.65 16.22
CA MET A 1 15.94 14.21 16.48
C MET A 1 17.37 14.07 16.97
N ASP A 2 17.53 13.87 18.28
CA ASP A 2 18.79 13.96 19.05
C ASP A 2 19.77 12.80 18.76
N GLY A 3 20.19 12.64 17.51
CA GLY A 3 21.12 11.57 17.11
C GLY A 3 20.55 10.14 17.22
N LYS A 4 19.26 9.99 17.47
CA LYS A 4 18.60 8.67 17.59
C LYS A 4 18.63 7.92 16.24
N CYS A 5 18.89 6.63 16.33
CA CYS A 5 18.75 5.66 15.24
C CYS A 5 17.60 4.70 15.54
N PHE A 6 16.98 4.17 14.50
CA PHE A 6 15.84 3.27 14.58
C PHE A 6 16.12 2.00 13.78
N ASP A 7 15.59 0.87 14.25
CA ASP A 7 15.69 -0.38 13.51
C ASP A 7 14.82 -0.36 12.26
N CYS A 8 13.60 0.18 12.37
CA CYS A 8 12.66 0.25 11.28
C CYS A 8 11.90 1.58 11.20
N LEU A 9 11.45 1.89 9.99
CA LEU A 9 10.46 2.92 9.68
C LEU A 9 9.27 2.24 9.01
N VAL A 10 8.06 2.57 9.47
CA VAL A 10 6.81 2.28 8.75
C VAL A 10 6.16 3.60 8.41
N ASP A 11 6.13 3.97 7.14
CA ASP A 11 5.49 5.20 6.68
C ASP A 11 4.08 4.92 6.17
N THR A 12 3.09 5.47 6.88
CA THR A 12 1.68 5.48 6.50
C THR A 12 1.20 6.86 6.03
N ASN A 13 2.09 7.86 5.94
CA ASN A 13 1.71 9.27 5.86
C ASN A 13 2.10 9.96 4.56
N ALA A 14 3.15 9.54 3.84
CA ALA A 14 3.55 10.27 2.65
C ALA A 14 2.59 10.02 1.47
N TYR A 15 2.11 11.11 0.87
CA TYR A 15 1.25 11.15 -0.32
C TYR A 15 1.92 11.82 -1.50
N THR A 16 2.96 12.62 -1.27
CA THR A 16 3.63 13.43 -2.30
C THR A 16 5.15 13.29 -2.25
N SER A 17 5.81 13.66 -3.34
CA SER A 17 7.26 13.76 -3.42
C SER A 17 7.86 14.67 -2.33
N GLU A 18 7.25 15.81 -2.05
CA GLU A 18 7.70 16.72 -0.98
C GLU A 18 7.72 16.04 0.39
N GLN A 19 6.64 15.35 0.74
CA GLN A 19 6.53 14.63 2.02
C GLN A 19 7.56 13.50 2.12
N ALA A 20 7.74 12.73 1.04
CA ALA A 20 8.79 11.71 0.98
C ALA A 20 10.19 12.32 1.11
N GLY A 21 10.43 13.48 0.49
CA GLY A 21 11.69 14.21 0.58
C GLY A 21 12.03 14.65 2.00
N ILE A 22 11.04 15.16 2.74
CA ILE A 22 11.19 15.51 4.17
C ILE A 22 11.54 14.27 4.99
N MET A 23 10.79 13.18 4.80
CA MET A 23 11.01 11.90 5.49
C MET A 23 12.42 11.34 5.25
N VAL A 24 12.83 11.25 3.98
CA VAL A 24 14.16 10.75 3.60
C VAL A 24 15.25 11.66 4.17
N SER A 25 15.10 12.99 4.04
CA SER A 25 16.10 13.95 4.57
C SER A 25 16.28 13.82 6.08
N ALA A 26 15.21 13.52 6.82
CA ALA A 26 15.26 13.38 8.26
C ALA A 26 15.83 12.02 8.74
N LEU A 27 15.60 10.94 7.98
CA LEU A 27 15.79 9.57 8.46
C LEU A 27 16.81 8.74 7.68
N ALA A 28 17.25 9.18 6.50
CA ALA A 28 18.26 8.47 5.72
C ALA A 28 19.56 8.30 6.54
N GLY A 29 20.12 7.08 6.50
CA GLY A 29 21.28 6.71 7.32
C GLY A 29 20.99 6.50 8.81
N ARG A 30 19.76 6.75 9.29
CA ARG A 30 19.34 6.55 10.69
C ARG A 30 18.38 5.40 10.88
N VAL A 31 17.91 4.78 9.79
CA VAL A 31 16.98 3.65 9.77
C VAL A 31 17.61 2.49 9.03
N LYS A 32 17.52 1.27 9.58
CA LYS A 32 18.05 0.07 8.92
C LYS A 32 17.12 -0.42 7.80
N GLN A 33 15.81 -0.44 8.04
CA GLN A 33 14.79 -0.90 7.08
C GLN A 33 13.57 0.04 7.04
N ALA A 34 13.09 0.37 5.85
CA ALA A 34 11.90 1.19 5.64
C ALA A 34 10.80 0.39 4.93
N ALA A 35 9.59 0.37 5.49
CA ALA A 35 8.38 -0.07 4.83
C ALA A 35 7.52 1.16 4.55
N VAL A 36 7.25 1.45 3.28
CA VAL A 36 6.38 2.57 2.89
C VAL A 36 5.05 2.05 2.38
N ILE A 37 3.96 2.63 2.85
CA ILE A 37 2.61 2.27 2.39
C ILE A 37 2.30 3.06 1.12
N SER A 38 2.41 2.35 0.00
CA SER A 38 1.92 2.77 -1.30
C SER A 38 0.44 2.43 -1.44
N SER A 39 -0.03 2.14 -2.65
CA SER A 39 -1.45 1.91 -2.95
C SER A 39 -1.59 1.10 -4.23
N ALA A 40 -2.60 0.24 -4.34
CA ALA A 40 -2.99 -0.35 -5.62
C ALA A 40 -3.36 0.71 -6.69
N ALA A 41 -3.60 1.96 -6.29
CA ALA A 41 -3.83 3.08 -7.22
C ALA A 41 -2.59 3.48 -8.06
N VAL A 42 -1.39 2.98 -7.73
CA VAL A 42 -0.17 3.28 -8.51
C VAL A 42 -0.16 2.61 -9.88
N TYR A 43 -0.88 1.50 -10.04
CA TYR A 43 -0.92 0.77 -11.30
C TYR A 43 -1.65 1.58 -12.37
N ALA A 44 -1.09 1.57 -13.58
CA ALA A 44 -1.65 2.27 -14.73
C ALA A 44 -2.93 1.57 -15.23
N ASP A 45 -3.76 2.32 -15.96
CA ASP A 45 -4.92 1.76 -16.63
C ASP A 45 -4.48 0.64 -17.60
N GLY A 46 -5.17 -0.51 -17.56
CA GLY A 46 -4.82 -1.68 -18.36
C GLY A 46 -3.81 -2.63 -17.71
N ALA A 47 -3.37 -2.37 -16.48
CA ALA A 47 -2.67 -3.38 -15.68
C ALA A 47 -3.53 -4.66 -15.51
N ALA A 48 -2.86 -5.79 -15.26
CA ALA A 48 -3.56 -7.05 -15.05
C ALA A 48 -4.52 -6.94 -13.85
N THR A 49 -5.59 -7.75 -13.87
CA THR A 49 -6.50 -7.86 -12.73
C THR A 49 -6.51 -9.31 -12.24
N PRO A 50 -6.03 -9.60 -11.01
CA PRO A 50 -5.41 -8.66 -10.07
C PRO A 50 -4.03 -8.18 -10.56
N ALA A 51 -3.65 -6.96 -10.15
CA ALA A 51 -2.36 -6.38 -10.50
C ALA A 51 -1.22 -7.07 -9.75
N ARG A 52 -0.06 -7.15 -10.40
CA ARG A 52 1.19 -7.67 -9.85
C ARG A 52 2.19 -6.54 -9.67
N GLU A 53 3.15 -6.71 -8.77
CA GLU A 53 4.20 -5.74 -8.49
C GLU A 53 5.10 -5.44 -9.69
N ILE A 54 5.07 -6.28 -10.73
CA ILE A 54 5.83 -6.07 -11.98
C ILE A 54 5.03 -5.32 -13.05
N ASP A 55 3.74 -5.10 -12.83
CA ASP A 55 2.90 -4.42 -13.81
C ASP A 55 3.18 -2.91 -13.81
N ALA A 56 2.85 -2.25 -14.92
CA ALA A 56 3.18 -0.85 -15.14
C ALA A 56 2.55 0.07 -14.09
N ILE A 57 3.35 1.01 -13.58
CA ILE A 57 2.93 2.06 -12.65
C ILE A 57 2.87 3.42 -13.37
N GLY A 58 2.05 4.32 -12.84
CA GLY A 58 1.84 5.67 -13.42
C GLY A 58 0.59 6.39 -12.88
N GLY A 59 -0.18 5.73 -12.01
CA GLY A 59 -1.46 6.21 -11.52
C GLY A 59 -2.60 5.90 -12.48
N GLY A 60 -3.57 5.10 -12.03
CA GLY A 60 -4.79 4.83 -12.80
C GLY A 60 -5.68 6.08 -12.91
N SER A 61 -6.46 6.20 -13.99
CA SER A 61 -7.27 7.40 -14.28
C SER A 61 -8.24 7.78 -13.15
N ALA A 62 -8.83 6.79 -12.48
CA ALA A 62 -9.76 7.01 -11.37
C ALA A 62 -9.12 7.69 -10.13
N TRP A 63 -7.80 7.59 -9.97
CA TRP A 63 -7.06 8.09 -8.81
C TRP A 63 -5.80 8.85 -9.24
N ALA A 64 -5.81 9.46 -10.42
CA ALA A 64 -4.59 9.77 -11.15
C ALA A 64 -3.59 10.63 -10.35
N GLU A 65 -4.05 11.65 -9.63
CA GLU A 65 -3.17 12.49 -8.79
C GLU A 65 -2.64 11.75 -7.57
N TYR A 66 -3.51 11.06 -6.82
CA TYR A 66 -3.12 10.25 -5.67
C TYR A 66 -2.16 9.11 -6.05
N GLY A 67 -2.48 8.38 -7.12
CA GLY A 67 -1.66 7.30 -7.65
C GLY A 67 -0.29 7.79 -8.10
N ARG A 68 -0.21 8.91 -8.82
CA ARG A 68 1.07 9.53 -9.19
C ARG A 68 1.88 9.96 -7.97
N GLY A 69 1.25 10.61 -7.00
CA GLY A 69 1.91 11.00 -5.76
C GLY A 69 2.50 9.80 -5.01
N LYS A 70 1.77 8.68 -4.95
CA LYS A 70 2.28 7.43 -4.37
C LYS A 70 3.42 6.81 -5.18
N VAL A 71 3.40 6.90 -6.52
CA VAL A 71 4.55 6.50 -7.36
C VAL A 71 5.79 7.32 -7.00
N GLU A 72 5.66 8.64 -6.89
CA GLU A 72 6.77 9.52 -6.51
C GLU A 72 7.32 9.19 -5.10
N VAL A 73 6.43 8.88 -4.15
CA VAL A 73 6.81 8.43 -2.81
C VAL A 73 7.63 7.13 -2.86
N GLU A 74 7.22 6.15 -3.69
CA GLU A 74 7.97 4.91 -3.88
C GLU A 74 9.37 5.20 -4.43
N GLU A 75 9.48 6.03 -5.46
CA GLU A 75 10.75 6.36 -6.11
C GLU A 75 11.72 7.05 -5.14
N ILE A 76 11.26 8.09 -4.45
CA ILE A 76 12.10 8.85 -3.51
C ILE A 76 12.51 7.98 -2.32
N SER A 77 11.58 7.20 -1.76
CA SER A 77 11.87 6.36 -0.59
C SER A 77 12.83 5.23 -0.92
N THR A 78 12.64 4.56 -2.06
CA THR A 78 13.52 3.46 -2.49
C THR A 78 14.90 3.95 -2.93
N ALA A 79 15.01 5.20 -3.40
CA ALA A 79 16.29 5.84 -3.67
C ALA A 79 17.00 6.31 -2.38
N GLY A 80 16.24 6.80 -1.40
CA GLY A 80 16.76 7.42 -0.17
C GLY A 80 17.14 6.44 0.94
N PHE A 81 16.42 5.32 1.08
CA PHE A 81 16.68 4.32 2.12
C PHE A 81 17.46 3.12 1.59
N HIS A 82 18.40 2.63 2.41
CA HIS A 82 19.28 1.52 2.00
C HIS A 82 18.53 0.20 1.79
N VAL A 83 17.57 -0.10 2.67
CA VAL A 83 16.66 -1.25 2.55
C VAL A 83 15.24 -0.72 2.65
N CYS A 84 14.52 -0.72 1.52
CA CYS A 84 13.18 -0.17 1.43
C CYS A 84 12.25 -1.13 0.67
N ALA A 85 11.01 -1.27 1.13
CA ALA A 85 9.93 -1.88 0.35
C ALA A 85 8.69 -1.00 0.37
N ALA A 86 8.07 -0.88 -0.80
CA ALA A 86 6.74 -0.32 -0.96
C ALA A 86 5.71 -1.45 -0.90
N PHE A 87 4.68 -1.26 -0.08
CA PHE A 87 3.53 -2.15 -0.01
C PHE A 87 2.37 -1.47 -0.74
N CYS A 88 1.76 -2.14 -1.71
CA CYS A 88 0.66 -1.60 -2.51
C CYS A 88 -0.68 -2.26 -2.12
N PRO A 89 -1.20 -2.01 -0.90
CA PRO A 89 -2.46 -2.61 -0.49
C PRO A 89 -3.61 -2.16 -1.41
N PRO A 90 -4.62 -3.01 -1.64
CA PRO A 90 -5.88 -2.62 -2.26
C PRO A 90 -6.74 -1.86 -1.22
N TYR A 91 -8.07 -2.01 -1.24
CA TYR A 91 -8.89 -1.41 -0.19
C TYR A 91 -8.64 -2.10 1.15
N ILE A 92 -8.11 -1.35 2.10
CA ILE A 92 -7.94 -1.84 3.48
C ILE A 92 -9.30 -1.81 4.17
N CYS A 93 -9.65 -2.89 4.87
CA CYS A 93 -10.84 -3.00 5.70
C CYS A 93 -10.47 -3.51 7.11
N GLY A 94 -11.36 -3.27 8.07
CA GLY A 94 -11.16 -3.70 9.45
C GLY A 94 -11.93 -2.85 10.45
N PRO A 95 -11.95 -3.25 11.73
CA PRO A 95 -12.67 -2.56 12.79
C PRO A 95 -12.18 -1.12 13.02
N ASN A 96 -10.94 -0.79 12.63
CA ASN A 96 -10.36 0.54 12.79
C ASN A 96 -10.38 1.38 11.50
N ASN A 97 -11.02 0.90 10.43
CA ASN A 97 -11.15 1.64 9.19
C ASN A 97 -12.03 2.88 9.39
N ASP A 98 -11.45 4.06 9.19
CA ASP A 98 -12.10 5.37 9.32
C ASP A 98 -12.89 5.78 8.07
N LEU A 99 -12.75 5.03 6.99
CA LEU A 99 -13.42 5.29 5.72
C LEU A 99 -14.59 4.32 5.51
N ASP A 100 -15.76 4.89 5.21
CA ASP A 100 -17.02 4.16 4.99
C ASP A 100 -17.04 3.47 3.61
N ARG A 101 -16.16 2.48 3.42
CA ARG A 101 -15.97 1.75 2.14
C ARG A 101 -16.77 0.45 2.12
N GLU A 102 -16.34 -0.56 2.87
CA GLU A 102 -17.00 -1.85 3.02
C GLU A 102 -18.19 -1.75 3.99
N SER A 103 -18.01 -1.00 5.08
CA SER A 103 -19.01 -0.84 6.14
C SER A 103 -20.30 -0.21 5.61
N TRP A 104 -20.21 0.63 4.59
CA TRP A 104 -21.36 1.20 3.89
C TRP A 104 -22.28 0.12 3.31
N PHE A 105 -21.72 -0.91 2.66
CA PHE A 105 -22.49 -2.01 2.06
C PHE A 105 -23.18 -2.81 3.15
N PHE A 106 -22.42 -3.21 4.17
CA PHE A 106 -22.94 -3.98 5.30
C PHE A 106 -24.02 -3.24 6.07
N ARG A 107 -23.87 -1.93 6.29
CA ARG A 107 -24.89 -1.12 6.96
C ARG A 107 -26.21 -1.09 6.18
N ARG A 108 -26.17 -1.02 4.84
CA ARG A 108 -27.42 -1.08 4.05
C ARG A 108 -28.09 -2.44 4.16
N ILE A 109 -27.32 -3.52 4.03
CA ILE A 109 -27.82 -4.90 4.17
C ILE A 109 -28.45 -5.08 5.56
N TRP A 110 -27.75 -4.65 6.61
CA TRP A 110 -28.21 -4.73 7.99
C TRP A 110 -29.55 -4.04 8.23
N HIS A 111 -29.78 -2.90 7.59
CA HIS A 111 -31.03 -2.14 7.68
C HIS A 111 -32.09 -2.54 6.63
N GLY A 112 -31.89 -3.63 5.89
CA GLY A 112 -32.82 -4.04 4.83
C GLY A 112 -32.96 -3.02 3.69
N ARG A 113 -31.94 -2.19 3.47
CA ARG A 113 -31.93 -1.17 2.42
C ARG A 113 -31.27 -1.72 1.15
N PRO A 114 -31.71 -1.30 -0.05
CA PRO A 114 -31.04 -1.66 -1.29
C PRO A 114 -29.57 -1.25 -1.30
N VAL A 115 -28.71 -2.13 -1.78
CA VAL A 115 -27.29 -1.83 -2.06
C VAL A 115 -27.22 -1.09 -3.39
N LEU A 116 -26.60 0.09 -3.42
CA LEU A 116 -26.38 0.81 -4.68
C LEU A 116 -25.11 0.27 -5.32
N VAL A 117 -25.24 -0.22 -6.55
CA VAL A 117 -24.14 -0.79 -7.33
C VAL A 117 -23.71 0.24 -8.38
N PRO A 118 -22.47 0.74 -8.35
CA PRO A 118 -22.00 1.71 -9.34
C PRO A 118 -21.92 1.11 -10.74
N GLY A 119 -22.33 1.88 -11.75
CA GLY A 119 -22.22 1.50 -13.16
C GLY A 119 -22.94 0.19 -13.48
N SER A 120 -22.26 -0.71 -14.20
CA SER A 120 -22.76 -2.04 -14.57
C SER A 120 -22.68 -3.09 -13.46
N GLY A 121 -22.04 -2.78 -12.33
CA GLY A 121 -21.75 -3.76 -11.28
C GLY A 121 -20.69 -4.80 -11.63
N SER A 122 -20.00 -4.67 -12.76
CA SER A 122 -18.92 -5.56 -13.16
C SER A 122 -17.55 -5.16 -12.61
N ALA A 123 -17.47 -4.10 -11.81
CA ALA A 123 -16.24 -3.66 -11.18
C ALA A 123 -15.78 -4.69 -10.15
N LEU A 124 -14.52 -5.11 -10.24
CA LEU A 124 -13.90 -6.00 -9.28
C LEU A 124 -13.23 -5.17 -8.19
N TYR A 125 -13.56 -5.48 -6.93
CA TYR A 125 -12.97 -4.87 -5.75
C TYR A 125 -12.23 -5.94 -4.95
N GLN A 126 -11.00 -5.63 -4.55
CA GLN A 126 -10.23 -6.46 -3.63
C GLN A 126 -10.14 -5.73 -2.29
N PHE A 127 -10.44 -6.46 -1.21
CA PHE A 127 -10.27 -5.99 0.15
C PHE A 127 -9.13 -6.75 0.83
N LEU A 128 -8.40 -6.06 1.70
CA LEU A 128 -7.34 -6.60 2.53
C LEU A 128 -7.61 -6.21 3.98
N HIS A 129 -7.64 -7.19 4.89
CA HIS A 129 -7.84 -6.91 6.31
C HIS A 129 -6.61 -6.19 6.90
N GLU A 130 -6.83 -5.21 7.78
CA GLU A 130 -5.77 -4.43 8.42
C GLU A 130 -4.73 -5.29 9.16
N ASP A 131 -5.18 -6.35 9.85
CA ASP A 131 -4.29 -7.29 10.54
C ASP A 131 -3.40 -8.08 9.58
N ASP A 132 -3.91 -8.42 8.38
CA ASP A 132 -3.12 -9.13 7.37
C ASP A 132 -2.05 -8.21 6.79
N LEU A 133 -2.40 -6.93 6.57
CA LEU A 133 -1.42 -5.91 6.15
C LEU A 133 -0.34 -5.72 7.23
N GLY A 134 -0.74 -5.58 8.50
CA GLY A 134 0.19 -5.48 9.63
C GLY A 134 1.11 -6.70 9.74
N THR A 135 0.56 -7.90 9.55
CA THR A 135 1.31 -9.16 9.55
C THR A 135 2.32 -9.20 8.40
N ALA A 136 1.92 -8.79 7.19
CA ALA A 136 2.81 -8.75 6.03
C ALA A 136 4.00 -7.79 6.24
N ILE A 137 3.74 -6.58 6.77
CA ILE A 137 4.77 -5.57 7.04
C ILE A 137 5.73 -6.05 8.12
N THR A 138 5.21 -6.53 9.25
CA THR A 138 6.03 -6.99 10.38
C THR A 138 6.85 -8.22 10.01
N THR A 139 6.28 -9.15 9.24
CA THR A 139 7.00 -10.32 8.70
C THR A 139 8.14 -9.91 7.78
N TRP A 140 7.93 -8.88 6.95
CA TRP A 140 8.97 -8.35 6.07
C TRP A 140 10.11 -7.68 6.85
N LEU A 141 9.77 -6.90 7.89
CA LEU A 141 10.71 -6.22 8.77
C LEU A 141 11.51 -7.17 9.66
N ALA A 142 10.93 -8.29 10.09
CA ALA A 142 11.60 -9.27 10.95
C ALA A 142 12.78 -9.99 10.27
N ARG A 143 12.90 -9.91 8.93
CA ARG A 143 13.97 -10.57 8.18
C ARG A 143 15.15 -9.61 8.01
N PRO A 144 16.35 -9.94 8.53
CA PRO A 144 17.55 -9.16 8.27
C PRO A 144 17.84 -9.17 6.77
N ARG A 145 17.99 -7.98 6.19
CA ARG A 145 18.26 -7.80 4.77
C ARG A 145 19.45 -6.87 4.57
N THR A 146 20.31 -7.25 3.63
CA THR A 146 21.22 -6.32 2.95
C THR A 146 20.51 -5.82 1.68
N ARG A 147 20.87 -4.62 1.22
CA ARG A 147 20.24 -3.92 0.07
C ARG A 147 19.81 -4.87 -1.05
N GLN A 148 18.50 -4.97 -1.29
CA GLN A 148 17.93 -5.63 -2.46
C GLN A 148 17.11 -4.62 -3.27
N ARG A 149 17.21 -4.68 -4.61
CA ARG A 149 16.19 -4.09 -5.49
C ARG A 149 14.90 -4.87 -5.29
N ARG A 150 13.78 -4.13 -5.21
CA ARG A 150 12.37 -4.51 -5.02
C ARG A 150 12.11 -6.00 -4.67
N PRO A 151 11.56 -6.31 -3.49
CA PRO A 151 11.23 -7.69 -3.16
C PRO A 151 10.19 -8.24 -4.16
N SER A 152 10.38 -9.49 -4.58
CA SER A 152 9.31 -10.28 -5.19
C SER A 152 8.22 -10.56 -4.14
N PRO A 153 6.94 -10.62 -4.55
CA PRO A 153 5.84 -10.86 -3.63
C PRO A 153 6.04 -12.17 -2.85
N PRO A 154 5.60 -12.25 -1.58
CA PRO A 154 5.37 -13.54 -0.96
C PRO A 154 4.35 -14.29 -1.83
N THR A 155 4.68 -15.53 -2.22
CA THR A 155 3.73 -16.41 -2.88
C THR A 155 2.56 -16.64 -1.92
N ILE A 156 1.45 -15.95 -2.13
CA ILE A 156 0.18 -16.32 -1.52
C ILE A 156 -0.21 -17.63 -2.22
N SER A 157 -0.01 -18.75 -1.52
CA SER A 157 -0.62 -20.01 -1.96
C SER A 157 -2.12 -19.76 -2.07
N PRO A 158 -2.78 -20.07 -3.19
CA PRO A 158 -4.22 -19.87 -3.35
C PRO A 158 -4.95 -20.86 -2.44
N ILE A 159 -5.09 -20.52 -1.17
CA ILE A 159 -6.09 -21.12 -0.30
C ILE A 159 -7.36 -20.31 -0.53
N LEU A 160 -8.03 -20.60 -1.65
CA LEU A 160 -9.45 -20.36 -1.95
C LEU A 160 -9.58 -20.34 -3.48
N ASN A 161 -9.79 -21.52 -4.04
CA ASN A 161 -10.50 -21.64 -5.31
C ASN A 161 -11.95 -21.25 -5.02
N TRP A 162 -12.44 -20.19 -5.68
CA TRP A 162 -13.87 -19.98 -5.90
C TRP A 162 -14.33 -20.93 -7.01
#